data_AF-A0A8K0VJ91-F1
#
_entry.id   AF-A0A8K0VJ91-F1
#
_cell.length_a   1.000
_cell.length_b   1.000
_cell.length_c   1.000
_cell.angle_alpha   90.00
_cell.angle_beta   90.00
_cell.angle_gamma   90.00
#
_symmetry.space_group_name_H-M   'P 1'
#
loop_
_entity.id
_entity.type
_entity.pdbx_description
1 polymer ?
#
loop_
_entity_poly.entity_id
_entity_poly.type
_entity_poly.pdbx_seq_one_letter_code
_entity_poly.pdbx_strand_id
1 'polypeptide(L)'
;MWLRAKHWFWHWPSRLVLRYITILFLFGFLITNYVLWTSSQGWDVAEPNGPVTFGPKHPIKKLMVDARARHEALLAKRSYDLNDAAARYRARRGRHPPPGFDKWTEAALGSDAILVEDFFDRIYKDLTPYWALDPQTLAQRAASWHWVVRVRDGQATGQGNTTNRVPWLQLWTELVTEFSVHLPDVDMPINYMDEPRILVPFDEVSKLVERERNDRRMPPAHEVVTSFKGLSQIDAMNPQLYEPHWFNRSDNYWDLTRVTCGPNAPSRNVEQISDFSTPIDYPSGWTPDYAYKGYIKNWTAAMDPCTQPQLRQMHGSFVNPLSLSTTKELIPMFGGSKLPMNNEILIPGAMYLTVDEFYSGGENQRGPAWHKKKNGIVWRGVASGGKAKSYNWHRFHRHRLVQMLNGTTVNAMEHQGFKAQTFDLPDVELYKSLHRDENSFGKWLTKFANAGFISRQCQVEPCEYLDPYFAEVDGMPMKDQYKYKFLPDVDGNSFSARFRGFMRSSSTPLKATIYAEWHDDRLTPWVHFVPLDNSFQDLYSVLEYFTDDEVAGDTAARYIAERGKEWSEQVLRREDMRLYVWRLLLEWARVCDENRQNLGFIKDLTDSQR
;
A
#
# COMPACT_ATOMS: atom_id res chain seq x y z
N MET A 1 45.85 26.82 -22.13
CA MET A 1 46.48 25.75 -21.32
C MET A 1 46.81 24.47 -22.12
N TRP A 2 46.20 24.23 -23.30
CA TRP A 2 46.42 23.01 -24.09
C TRP A 2 47.69 22.97 -24.97
N LEU A 3 48.36 24.11 -25.21
CA LEU A 3 49.57 24.16 -26.04
C LEU A 3 50.89 23.95 -25.25
N ARG A 4 50.87 24.01 -23.91
CA ARG A 4 52.06 23.78 -23.07
C ARG A 4 52.25 22.33 -22.62
N ALA A 5 51.23 21.48 -22.73
CA ALA A 5 51.34 20.06 -22.37
C ALA A 5 52.10 19.24 -23.44
N LYS A 6 52.06 19.66 -24.71
CA LYS A 6 52.65 18.93 -25.84
C LYS A 6 54.18 18.84 -25.79
N HIS A 7 54.85 19.82 -25.16
CA HIS A 7 56.31 19.86 -25.06
C HIS A 7 56.86 19.07 -23.85
N TRP A 8 56.02 18.73 -22.86
CA TRP A 8 56.47 18.06 -21.64
C TRP A 8 56.61 16.54 -21.81
N PHE A 9 55.75 15.94 -22.63
CA PHE A 9 55.74 14.48 -22.85
C PHE A 9 56.80 13.97 -23.84
N TRP A 10 57.45 14.86 -24.62
CA TRP A 10 58.40 14.46 -25.67
C TRP A 10 59.82 14.18 -25.17
N HIS A 11 60.16 14.57 -23.93
CA HIS A 11 61.48 14.33 -23.32
C HIS A 11 61.50 13.18 -22.32
N TRP A 12 60.37 12.48 -22.13
CA TRP A 12 60.34 11.34 -21.24
C TRP A 12 60.88 10.12 -21.98
N PRO A 13 61.87 9.40 -21.42
CA PRO A 13 62.30 8.13 -21.98
C PRO A 13 61.06 7.25 -22.19
N SER A 14 60.94 6.57 -23.33
CA SER A 14 59.78 5.72 -23.65
C SER A 14 59.45 4.73 -22.53
N ARG A 15 60.47 4.28 -21.78
CA ARG A 15 60.33 3.45 -20.57
C ARG A 15 59.62 4.15 -19.41
N LEU A 16 59.84 5.45 -19.22
CA LEU A 16 59.17 6.26 -18.20
C LEU A 16 57.69 6.44 -18.57
N VAL A 17 57.40 6.82 -19.81
CA VAL A 17 56.03 6.96 -20.31
C VAL A 17 55.26 5.66 -20.15
N LEU A 18 55.86 4.53 -20.54
CA LEU A 18 55.26 3.20 -20.37
C LEU A 18 54.99 2.90 -18.89
N ARG A 19 55.94 3.15 -17.98
CA ARG A 19 55.75 2.94 -16.54
C ARG A 19 54.58 3.73 -15.97
N TYR A 20 54.45 5.02 -16.30
CA TYR A 20 53.36 5.84 -15.78
C TYR A 20 52.01 5.47 -16.39
N ILE A 21 51.96 5.07 -17.67
CA ILE A 21 50.75 4.52 -18.29
C ILE A 21 50.34 3.21 -17.60
N THR A 22 51.30 2.31 -17.34
CA THR A 22 51.02 1.06 -16.63
C THR A 22 50.54 1.30 -15.20
N ILE A 23 51.14 2.25 -14.47
CA ILE A 23 50.70 2.63 -13.12
C ILE A 23 49.29 3.23 -13.15
N LEU A 24 49.00 4.14 -14.08
CA LEU A 24 47.65 4.72 -14.25
C LEU A 24 46.62 3.65 -14.62
N PHE A 25 46.98 2.69 -15.47
CA PHE A 25 46.11 1.58 -15.84
C PHE A 25 45.87 0.65 -14.66
N LEU A 26 46.89 0.33 -13.85
CA LEU A 26 46.74 -0.47 -12.63
C LEU A 26 45.90 0.26 -11.58
N PHE A 27 46.10 1.56 -11.38
CA PHE A 27 45.27 2.36 -10.49
C PHE A 27 43.82 2.44 -10.98
N GLY A 28 43.62 2.67 -12.28
CA GLY A 28 42.30 2.64 -12.92
C GLY A 28 41.63 1.28 -12.76
N PHE A 29 42.35 0.19 -13.03
CA PHE A 29 41.86 -1.18 -12.85
C PHE A 29 41.52 -1.49 -11.41
N LEU A 30 42.34 -1.08 -10.43
CA LEU A 30 42.08 -1.26 -9.01
C LEU A 30 40.89 -0.42 -8.53
N ILE A 31 40.76 0.84 -8.98
CA ILE A 31 39.60 1.68 -8.68
C ILE A 31 38.35 1.10 -9.32
N THR A 32 38.39 0.69 -10.59
CA THR A 32 37.25 0.07 -11.27
C THR A 32 36.87 -1.24 -10.61
N ASN A 33 37.82 -2.10 -10.22
CA ASN A 33 37.52 -3.33 -9.46
C ASN A 33 36.99 -3.03 -8.07
N TYR A 34 37.51 -2.02 -7.37
CA TYR A 34 37.00 -1.60 -6.07
C TYR A 34 35.58 -1.03 -6.18
N VAL A 35 35.31 -0.22 -7.21
CA VAL A 35 33.97 0.31 -7.51
C VAL A 35 33.02 -0.82 -7.92
N LEU A 36 33.46 -1.73 -8.79
CA LEU A 36 32.68 -2.90 -9.20
C LEU A 36 32.40 -3.82 -8.02
N TRP A 37 33.39 -4.11 -7.16
CA TRP A 37 33.25 -4.95 -5.96
C TRP A 37 32.38 -4.30 -4.88
N THR A 38 32.53 -3.00 -4.62
CA THR A 38 31.64 -2.28 -3.68
C THR A 38 30.23 -2.08 -4.24
N SER A 39 30.08 -2.06 -5.57
CA SER A 39 28.76 -2.09 -6.23
C SER A 39 28.16 -3.49 -6.27
N SER A 40 28.97 -4.54 -6.44
CA SER A 40 28.54 -5.95 -6.47
C SER A 40 28.17 -6.45 -5.09
N GLN A 41 28.72 -5.87 -4.01
CA GLN A 41 28.23 -6.09 -2.65
C GLN A 41 26.75 -5.75 -2.46
N GLY A 42 26.14 -4.95 -3.36
CA GLY A 42 24.69 -4.72 -3.40
C GLY A 42 23.89 -5.75 -4.21
N TRP A 43 24.56 -6.65 -4.93
CA TRP A 43 24.00 -7.75 -5.74
C TRP A 43 24.35 -9.12 -5.17
N ASP A 44 25.43 -9.24 -4.40
CA ASP A 44 25.81 -10.41 -3.63
C ASP A 44 24.96 -10.52 -2.34
N VAL A 45 23.64 -10.38 -2.46
CA VAL A 45 22.79 -11.32 -1.72
C VAL A 45 22.96 -12.60 -2.52
N ALA A 46 24.00 -13.36 -2.22
CA ALA A 46 23.87 -14.79 -2.43
C ALA A 46 22.48 -15.11 -1.86
N GLU A 47 21.55 -15.59 -2.72
CA GLU A 47 20.45 -16.37 -2.19
C GLU A 47 21.09 -17.24 -1.12
N PRO A 48 20.60 -17.25 0.13
CA PRO A 48 21.13 -18.19 1.08
C PRO A 48 20.81 -19.57 0.49
N ASN A 49 21.75 -20.07 -0.33
CA ASN A 49 21.80 -21.36 -1.00
C ASN A 49 22.28 -22.37 0.05
N GLY A 50 21.65 -22.26 1.20
CA GLY A 50 21.93 -22.98 2.43
C GLY A 50 20.67 -22.83 3.28
N PRO A 51 20.27 -23.90 3.98
CA PRO A 51 19.19 -23.78 4.95
C PRO A 51 19.56 -22.65 5.90
N VAL A 52 18.63 -21.71 6.12
CA VAL A 52 18.72 -20.82 7.27
C VAL A 52 18.85 -21.75 8.48
N THR A 53 20.07 -21.90 9.01
CA THR A 53 20.39 -23.00 9.92
C THR A 53 19.50 -22.94 11.16
N PHE A 54 18.92 -24.10 11.49
CA PHE A 54 17.86 -24.29 12.46
C PHE A 54 18.35 -24.13 13.91
N GLY A 55 17.75 -23.16 14.59
CA GLY A 55 17.71 -22.99 16.04
C GLY A 55 16.77 -21.82 16.36
N PRO A 56 15.76 -21.94 17.24
CA PRO A 56 14.83 -20.86 17.50
C PRO A 56 15.47 -19.88 18.48
N LYS A 57 15.63 -18.61 18.11
CA LYS A 57 15.94 -17.57 19.11
C LYS A 57 14.98 -16.38 19.06
N HIS A 58 14.58 -15.88 17.88
CA HIS A 58 13.65 -14.75 17.80
C HIS A 58 12.35 -15.05 17.00
N PRO A 59 11.16 -14.60 17.45
CA PRO A 59 9.89 -14.80 16.73
C PRO A 59 9.87 -14.22 15.31
N ILE A 60 10.47 -13.03 15.09
CA ILE A 60 10.55 -12.39 13.77
C ILE A 60 11.25 -13.30 12.75
N LYS A 61 12.34 -13.99 13.13
CA LYS A 61 13.04 -14.92 12.23
C LYS A 61 12.11 -16.01 11.70
N LYS A 62 11.22 -16.56 12.55
CA LYS A 62 10.21 -17.53 12.12
C LYS A 62 9.23 -16.91 11.12
N LEU A 63 8.73 -15.70 11.42
CA LEU A 63 7.79 -15.00 10.56
C LEU A 63 8.36 -14.72 9.17
N MET A 64 9.64 -14.36 9.07
CA MET A 64 10.35 -14.18 7.81
C MET A 64 10.46 -15.49 7.01
N VAL A 65 10.80 -16.61 7.66
CA VAL A 65 10.86 -17.93 7.01
C VAL A 65 9.48 -18.36 6.49
N ASP A 66 8.45 -18.26 7.32
CA ASP A 66 7.08 -18.59 6.94
C ASP A 66 6.59 -17.69 5.79
N ALA A 67 6.97 -16.41 5.80
CA ALA A 67 6.60 -15.46 4.76
C ALA A 67 7.29 -15.76 3.43
N ARG A 68 8.59 -16.09 3.45
CA ARG A 68 9.32 -16.53 2.26
C ARG A 68 8.69 -17.77 1.63
N ALA A 69 8.38 -18.79 2.43
CA ALA A 69 7.74 -20.02 1.92
C ALA A 69 6.37 -19.73 1.28
N ARG A 70 5.56 -18.84 1.88
CA ARG A 70 4.29 -18.40 1.29
C ARG A 70 4.48 -17.63 -0.01
N HIS A 71 5.51 -16.77 -0.09
CA HIS A 71 5.84 -16.02 -1.29
C HIS A 71 6.27 -16.94 -2.44
N GLU A 72 7.15 -17.91 -2.18
CA GLU A 72 7.59 -18.90 -3.17
C GLU A 72 6.41 -19.75 -3.68
N ALA A 73 5.50 -20.17 -2.79
CA ALA A 73 4.29 -20.89 -3.17
C ALA A 73 3.32 -20.06 -4.04
N LEU A 74 3.28 -18.73 -3.84
CA LEU A 74 2.51 -17.82 -4.67
C LEU A 74 3.11 -17.72 -6.08
N LEU A 75 4.44 -17.58 -6.18
CA LEU A 75 5.17 -17.51 -7.44
C LEU A 75 5.11 -18.79 -8.26
N ALA A 76 5.01 -19.95 -7.61
CA ALA A 76 4.81 -21.24 -8.28
C ALA A 76 3.50 -21.30 -9.11
N LYS A 77 2.57 -20.35 -8.89
CA LYS A 77 1.32 -20.23 -9.64
C LYS A 77 1.40 -19.32 -10.87
N ARG A 78 2.60 -18.85 -11.24
CA ARG A 78 2.79 -17.94 -12.38
C ARG A 78 2.35 -18.58 -13.70
N SER A 79 1.64 -17.81 -14.50
CA SER A 79 1.34 -18.08 -15.90
C SER A 79 2.43 -17.50 -16.82
N TYR A 80 2.72 -18.23 -17.89
CA TYR A 80 3.73 -17.82 -18.89
C TYR A 80 3.16 -17.61 -20.30
N ASP A 81 1.91 -18.00 -20.53
CA ASP A 81 1.22 -17.85 -21.79
C ASP A 81 -0.28 -17.63 -21.59
N LEU A 82 -0.97 -17.34 -22.70
CA LEU A 82 -2.41 -17.08 -22.74
C LEU A 82 -3.26 -18.26 -22.28
N ASN A 83 -2.88 -19.49 -22.66
CA ASN A 83 -3.66 -20.68 -22.35
C ASN A 83 -3.59 -20.98 -20.85
N ASP A 84 -2.41 -20.90 -20.23
CA ASP A 84 -2.25 -21.08 -18.79
C ASP A 84 -2.93 -19.94 -18.00
N ALA A 85 -2.80 -18.68 -18.46
CA ALA A 85 -3.49 -17.55 -17.85
C ALA A 85 -5.03 -17.72 -17.88
N ALA A 86 -5.60 -18.11 -19.02
CA ALA A 86 -7.03 -18.34 -19.17
C ALA A 86 -7.51 -19.57 -18.37
N ALA A 87 -6.72 -20.64 -18.32
CA ALA A 87 -7.04 -21.84 -17.54
C ALA A 87 -7.06 -21.53 -16.02
N ARG A 88 -6.03 -20.85 -15.51
CA ARG A 88 -5.96 -20.43 -14.09
C ARG A 88 -7.04 -19.43 -13.74
N TYR A 89 -7.36 -18.49 -14.64
CA TYR A 89 -8.52 -17.62 -14.49
C TYR A 89 -9.78 -18.46 -14.26
N ARG A 90 -10.08 -19.42 -15.15
CA ARG A 90 -11.30 -20.24 -15.03
C ARG A 90 -11.31 -21.04 -13.74
N ALA A 91 -10.18 -21.65 -13.37
CA ALA A 91 -10.06 -22.45 -12.15
C ALA A 91 -10.33 -21.61 -10.89
N ARG A 92 -9.86 -20.36 -10.86
CA ARG A 92 -10.01 -19.48 -9.69
C ARG A 92 -11.34 -18.72 -9.67
N ARG A 93 -11.82 -18.26 -10.83
CA ARG A 93 -12.95 -17.33 -10.95
C ARG A 93 -14.27 -18.04 -11.26
N GLY A 94 -14.24 -19.27 -11.78
CA GLY A 94 -15.44 -20.01 -12.15
C GLY A 94 -16.22 -19.38 -13.31
N ARG A 95 -15.55 -18.62 -14.17
CA ARG A 95 -16.09 -17.94 -15.35
C ARG A 95 -15.06 -17.97 -16.47
N HIS A 96 -15.48 -17.83 -17.73
CA HIS A 96 -14.56 -17.47 -18.82
C HIS A 96 -13.96 -16.07 -18.57
N PRO A 97 -12.70 -15.80 -18.95
CA PRO A 97 -12.15 -14.44 -18.91
C PRO A 97 -13.02 -13.46 -19.73
N PRO A 98 -13.03 -12.15 -19.46
CA PRO A 98 -13.80 -11.20 -20.27
C PRO A 98 -13.23 -11.09 -21.69
N PRO A 99 -14.01 -10.68 -22.70
CA PRO A 99 -13.46 -10.34 -24.01
C PRO A 99 -12.36 -9.28 -23.90
N GLY A 100 -11.30 -9.39 -24.72
CA GLY A 100 -10.09 -8.57 -24.62
C GLY A 100 -9.00 -9.12 -23.69
N PHE A 101 -9.25 -10.25 -23.01
CA PHE A 101 -8.26 -10.90 -22.13
C PHE A 101 -6.99 -11.37 -22.86
N ASP A 102 -7.10 -11.75 -24.13
CA ASP A 102 -5.95 -12.07 -24.98
C ASP A 102 -5.02 -10.88 -25.19
N LYS A 103 -5.59 -9.71 -25.51
CA LYS A 103 -4.82 -8.47 -25.67
C LYS A 103 -4.22 -7.98 -24.35
N TRP A 104 -4.96 -8.13 -23.26
CA TRP A 104 -4.44 -7.85 -21.93
C TRP A 104 -3.26 -8.78 -21.58
N THR A 105 -3.36 -10.08 -21.88
CA THR A 105 -2.29 -11.04 -21.62
C THR A 105 -1.08 -10.80 -22.51
N GLU A 106 -1.27 -10.50 -23.79
CA GLU A 106 -0.21 -10.10 -24.73
C GLU A 106 0.56 -8.88 -24.20
N ALA A 107 -0.15 -7.85 -23.72
CA ALA A 107 0.47 -6.66 -23.14
C ALA A 107 1.20 -6.97 -21.81
N ALA A 108 0.66 -7.87 -20.99
CA ALA A 108 1.31 -8.28 -19.75
C ALA A 108 2.62 -9.04 -20.01
N LEU A 109 2.61 -10.01 -20.91
CA LEU A 109 3.80 -10.76 -21.30
C LEU A 109 4.83 -9.86 -22.00
N GLY A 110 4.39 -8.96 -22.88
CA GLY A 110 5.26 -8.00 -23.58
C GLY A 110 5.86 -6.91 -22.68
N SER A 111 5.41 -6.78 -21.43
CA SER A 111 5.98 -5.86 -20.42
C SER A 111 6.68 -6.59 -19.27
N ASP A 112 7.00 -7.88 -19.47
CA ASP A 112 7.64 -8.74 -18.49
C ASP A 112 6.90 -8.80 -17.14
N ALA A 113 5.57 -8.63 -17.15
CA ALA A 113 4.77 -8.69 -15.94
C ALA A 113 4.74 -10.10 -15.32
N ILE A 114 4.77 -10.15 -13.99
CA ILE A 114 4.59 -11.40 -13.25
C ILE A 114 3.10 -11.70 -13.16
N LEU A 115 2.64 -12.61 -14.02
CA LEU A 115 1.24 -13.01 -14.09
C LEU A 115 0.93 -14.12 -13.08
N VAL A 116 0.51 -13.75 -11.88
CA VAL A 116 -0.08 -14.66 -10.90
C VAL A 116 -1.55 -14.28 -10.71
N GLU A 117 -2.45 -15.23 -10.91
CA GLU A 117 -3.90 -14.96 -10.89
C GLU A 117 -4.37 -14.43 -9.52
N ASP A 118 -3.74 -14.86 -8.42
CA ASP A 118 -3.98 -14.35 -7.06
C ASP A 118 -3.72 -12.83 -6.93
N PHE A 119 -2.83 -12.21 -7.73
CA PHE A 119 -2.54 -10.76 -7.69
C PHE A 119 -3.73 -9.87 -8.10
N PHE A 120 -4.81 -10.47 -8.60
CA PHE A 120 -6.00 -9.77 -9.05
C PHE A 120 -7.21 -10.05 -8.15
N ASP A 121 -7.02 -10.75 -7.02
CA ASP A 121 -8.09 -11.07 -6.09
C ASP A 121 -8.89 -9.87 -5.62
N ARG A 122 -8.20 -8.74 -5.38
CA ARG A 122 -8.86 -7.48 -5.06
C ARG A 122 -9.98 -7.12 -6.03
N ILE A 123 -9.75 -7.23 -7.33
CA ILE A 123 -10.75 -6.93 -8.37
C ILE A 123 -12.02 -7.75 -8.13
N TYR A 124 -11.86 -9.07 -7.95
CA TYR A 124 -13.01 -9.96 -7.81
C TYR A 124 -13.69 -9.82 -6.45
N LYS A 125 -12.93 -9.60 -5.38
CA LYS A 125 -13.50 -9.31 -4.06
C LYS A 125 -14.37 -8.06 -4.10
N ASP A 126 -13.90 -7.01 -4.76
CA ASP A 126 -14.59 -5.73 -4.85
C ASP A 126 -15.80 -5.79 -5.80
N LEU A 127 -15.70 -6.52 -6.91
CA LEU A 127 -16.78 -6.63 -7.91
C LEU A 127 -17.87 -7.65 -7.57
N THR A 128 -17.59 -8.64 -6.70
CA THR A 128 -18.55 -9.74 -6.40
C THR A 128 -19.95 -9.23 -6.01
N PRO A 129 -20.13 -8.26 -5.08
CA PRO A 129 -21.46 -7.79 -4.71
C PRO A 129 -22.23 -7.13 -5.88
N TYR A 130 -21.53 -6.52 -6.84
CA TYR A 130 -22.14 -5.82 -7.97
C TYR A 130 -22.73 -6.78 -9.01
N TRP A 131 -22.23 -8.01 -9.12
CA TRP A 131 -22.81 -9.04 -9.99
C TRP A 131 -24.25 -9.44 -9.62
N ALA A 132 -24.67 -9.17 -8.38
CA ALA A 132 -26.02 -9.44 -7.91
C ALA A 132 -27.01 -8.29 -8.19
N LEU A 133 -26.52 -7.12 -8.59
CA LEU A 133 -27.33 -5.95 -8.94
C LEU A 133 -27.71 -5.95 -10.41
N ASP A 134 -28.77 -5.21 -10.76
CA ASP A 134 -29.23 -5.05 -12.14
C ASP A 134 -28.16 -4.34 -13.01
N PRO A 135 -27.70 -4.95 -14.11
CA PRO A 135 -26.60 -4.41 -14.92
C PRO A 135 -26.95 -3.06 -15.58
N GLN A 136 -28.20 -2.88 -16.03
CA GLN A 136 -28.63 -1.63 -16.65
C GLN A 136 -28.61 -0.47 -15.65
N THR A 137 -29.14 -0.71 -14.44
CA THR A 137 -29.10 0.25 -13.33
C THR A 137 -27.66 0.60 -12.93
N LEU A 138 -26.76 -0.39 -12.91
CA LEU A 138 -25.34 -0.15 -12.64
C LEU A 138 -24.70 0.74 -13.70
N ALA A 139 -24.92 0.44 -14.99
CA ALA A 139 -24.39 1.24 -16.09
C ALA A 139 -24.90 2.69 -16.03
N GLN A 140 -26.19 2.89 -15.77
CA GLN A 140 -26.78 4.21 -15.57
C GLN A 140 -26.13 4.95 -14.40
N ARG A 141 -26.03 4.32 -13.22
CA ARG A 141 -25.41 4.92 -12.02
C ARG A 141 -23.93 5.24 -12.23
N ALA A 142 -23.21 4.42 -12.97
CA ALA A 142 -21.80 4.64 -13.30
C ALA A 142 -21.61 5.88 -14.20
N ALA A 143 -22.54 6.12 -15.13
CA ALA A 143 -22.56 7.31 -15.99
C ALA A 143 -23.00 8.59 -15.25
N SER A 144 -23.76 8.45 -14.17
CA SER A 144 -24.41 9.51 -13.40
C SER A 144 -23.59 10.09 -12.24
N TRP A 145 -22.26 10.02 -12.30
CA TRP A 145 -21.42 10.52 -11.21
C TRP A 145 -20.77 11.86 -11.53
N HIS A 146 -20.30 12.54 -10.49
CA HIS A 146 -19.73 13.88 -10.61
C HIS A 146 -18.42 13.97 -11.40
N TRP A 147 -17.60 12.92 -11.37
CA TRP A 147 -16.41 12.78 -12.19
C TRP A 147 -16.32 11.33 -12.66
N VAL A 148 -16.40 11.13 -13.97
CA VAL A 148 -16.40 9.82 -14.61
C VAL A 148 -15.28 9.80 -15.63
N VAL A 149 -14.41 8.80 -15.55
CA VAL A 149 -13.53 8.47 -16.68
C VAL A 149 -14.33 7.60 -17.63
N ARG A 150 -14.66 8.16 -18.79
CA ARG A 150 -15.51 7.55 -19.82
C ARG A 150 -14.64 7.06 -20.97
N VAL A 151 -14.84 5.83 -21.40
CA VAL A 151 -14.26 5.29 -22.63
C VAL A 151 -15.37 5.09 -23.66
N ARG A 152 -15.20 5.63 -24.86
CA ARG A 152 -16.06 5.38 -26.03
C ARG A 152 -15.19 5.17 -27.26
N ASP A 153 -15.47 4.13 -28.04
CA ASP A 153 -14.72 3.80 -29.27
C ASP A 153 -13.19 3.80 -29.07
N GLY A 154 -12.75 3.28 -27.93
CA GLY A 154 -11.34 3.19 -27.58
C GLY A 154 -10.68 4.51 -27.14
N GLN A 155 -11.44 5.58 -26.91
CA GLN A 155 -10.94 6.88 -26.44
C GLN A 155 -11.42 7.20 -25.02
N ALA A 156 -10.48 7.48 -24.11
CA ALA A 156 -10.78 7.88 -22.75
C ALA A 156 -10.91 9.41 -22.59
N THR A 157 -11.93 9.85 -21.86
CA THR A 157 -12.14 11.26 -21.50
C THR A 157 -12.61 11.38 -20.05
N GLY A 158 -12.23 12.46 -19.38
CA GLY A 158 -12.78 12.80 -18.06
C GLY A 158 -14.01 13.69 -18.22
N GLN A 159 -15.14 13.27 -17.67
CA GLN A 159 -16.43 13.96 -17.74
C GLN A 159 -16.90 14.37 -16.35
N GLY A 160 -17.41 15.60 -16.22
CA GLY A 160 -18.00 16.12 -14.99
C GLY A 160 -17.33 17.38 -14.45
N ASN A 161 -17.90 17.95 -13.37
CA ASN A 161 -17.47 19.24 -12.83
C ASN A 161 -16.31 19.07 -11.84
N THR A 162 -15.13 19.56 -12.22
CA THR A 162 -13.92 19.58 -11.36
C THR A 162 -13.70 20.89 -10.61
N THR A 163 -14.62 21.85 -10.69
CA THR A 163 -14.50 23.13 -9.98
C THR A 163 -14.37 22.88 -8.48
N ASN A 164 -13.32 23.43 -7.86
CA ASN A 164 -12.97 23.22 -6.45
C ASN A 164 -12.69 21.75 -6.06
N ARG A 165 -12.38 20.89 -7.03
CA ARG A 165 -11.95 19.52 -6.77
C ARG A 165 -10.44 19.38 -6.87
N VAL A 166 -9.98 18.25 -6.39
CA VAL A 166 -8.57 17.90 -6.33
C VAL A 166 -7.99 17.72 -7.74
N PRO A 167 -6.81 18.29 -8.04
CA PRO A 167 -6.27 18.29 -9.41
C PRO A 167 -5.86 16.90 -9.91
N TRP A 168 -5.58 15.97 -9.00
CA TRP A 168 -5.10 14.63 -9.33
C TRP A 168 -6.14 13.69 -9.95
N LEU A 169 -7.40 14.11 -10.08
CA LEU A 169 -8.43 13.35 -10.81
C LEU A 169 -8.03 13.04 -12.26
N GLN A 170 -7.26 13.93 -12.88
CA GLN A 170 -6.79 13.80 -14.26
C GLN A 170 -5.79 12.64 -14.42
N LEU A 171 -5.04 12.28 -13.38
CA LEU A 171 -4.05 11.20 -13.44
C LEU A 171 -4.69 9.84 -13.76
N TRP A 172 -5.92 9.60 -13.29
CA TRP A 172 -6.65 8.38 -13.63
C TRP A 172 -7.14 8.39 -15.07
N THR A 173 -7.60 9.54 -15.59
CA THR A 173 -7.95 9.68 -17.00
C THR A 173 -6.74 9.43 -17.89
N GLU A 174 -5.59 10.05 -17.56
CA GLU A 174 -4.32 9.86 -18.27
C GLU A 174 -3.88 8.39 -18.29
N LEU A 175 -3.98 7.70 -17.14
CA LEU A 175 -3.66 6.28 -17.06
C LEU A 175 -4.55 5.45 -18.00
N VAL A 176 -5.87 5.68 -17.99
CA VAL A 176 -6.81 4.92 -18.84
C VAL A 176 -6.57 5.19 -20.33
N THR A 177 -6.21 6.43 -20.71
CA THR A 177 -5.87 6.78 -22.09
C THR A 177 -4.74 5.90 -22.66
N GLU A 178 -3.80 5.43 -21.84
CA GLU A 178 -2.67 4.60 -22.29
C GLU A 178 -3.08 3.24 -22.87
N PHE A 179 -4.29 2.75 -22.57
CA PHE A 179 -4.77 1.44 -23.02
C PHE A 179 -6.23 1.45 -23.47
N SER A 180 -6.87 2.62 -23.55
CA SER A 180 -8.30 2.73 -23.86
C SER A 180 -8.68 2.11 -25.20
N VAL A 181 -7.76 2.10 -26.18
CA VAL A 181 -7.95 1.48 -27.51
C VAL A 181 -8.30 -0.01 -27.43
N HIS A 182 -8.00 -0.67 -26.31
CA HIS A 182 -8.29 -2.08 -26.07
C HIS A 182 -9.46 -2.32 -25.11
N LEU A 183 -10.15 -1.25 -24.69
CA LEU A 183 -11.32 -1.34 -23.82
C LEU A 183 -12.61 -1.25 -24.63
N PRO A 184 -13.69 -1.91 -24.16
CA PRO A 184 -15.04 -1.59 -24.61
C PRO A 184 -15.50 -0.23 -24.07
N ASP A 185 -16.69 0.20 -24.46
CA ASP A 185 -17.36 1.31 -23.80
C ASP A 185 -17.52 1.02 -22.31
N VAL A 186 -17.02 1.92 -21.46
CA VAL A 186 -17.07 1.77 -20.00
C VAL A 186 -17.04 3.12 -19.30
N ASP A 187 -17.78 3.24 -18.20
CA ASP A 187 -17.81 4.43 -17.34
C ASP A 187 -17.24 4.07 -15.95
N MET A 188 -16.18 4.77 -15.54
CA MET A 188 -15.47 4.59 -14.27
C MET A 188 -15.69 5.81 -13.36
N PRO A 189 -16.70 5.81 -12.47
CA PRO A 189 -16.98 6.91 -11.54
C PRO A 189 -15.95 6.95 -10.39
N ILE A 190 -15.34 8.11 -10.18
CA ILE A 190 -14.21 8.26 -9.24
C ILE A 190 -14.63 8.87 -7.91
N ASN A 191 -14.16 8.29 -6.81
CA ASN A 191 -14.10 8.95 -5.51
C ASN A 191 -13.01 10.04 -5.53
N TYR A 192 -13.43 11.29 -5.39
CA TYR A 192 -12.53 12.45 -5.35
C TYR A 192 -12.06 12.81 -3.93
N MET A 193 -12.50 12.08 -2.91
CA MET A 193 -12.13 12.30 -1.51
C MET A 193 -10.94 11.43 -1.12
N ASP A 194 -10.19 11.86 -0.09
CA ASP A 194 -9.13 11.04 0.50
C ASP A 194 -9.73 9.78 1.14
N GLU A 195 -10.81 9.94 1.91
CA GLU A 195 -11.46 8.87 2.67
C GLU A 195 -12.43 8.01 1.82
N PRO A 196 -12.59 6.72 2.17
CA PRO A 196 -13.64 5.88 1.59
C PRO A 196 -15.04 6.29 2.06
N ARG A 197 -16.04 5.97 1.25
CA ARG A 197 -17.39 6.52 1.24
C ARG A 197 -18.51 5.47 1.23
N ILE A 198 -18.23 4.18 1.07
CA ILE A 198 -19.27 3.15 0.95
C ILE A 198 -19.12 2.10 2.05
N LEU A 199 -20.05 2.12 3.02
CA LEU A 199 -20.14 1.18 4.14
C LEU A 199 -21.49 0.46 4.11
N VAL A 200 -21.63 -0.52 3.23
CA VAL A 200 -22.86 -1.32 3.15
C VAL A 200 -22.89 -2.29 4.34
N PRO A 201 -24.01 -2.39 5.10
CA PRO A 201 -24.13 -3.32 6.22
C PRO A 201 -23.82 -4.77 5.81
N PHE A 202 -23.20 -5.52 6.72
CA PHE A 202 -22.71 -6.88 6.46
C PHE A 202 -23.80 -7.80 5.90
N ASP A 203 -25.00 -7.72 6.48
CA ASP A 203 -26.11 -8.60 6.12
C ASP A 203 -26.59 -8.33 4.67
N GLU A 204 -26.53 -7.08 4.22
CA GLU A 204 -26.88 -6.71 2.84
C GLU A 204 -25.80 -7.14 1.85
N VAL A 205 -24.51 -6.90 2.15
CA VAL A 205 -23.40 -7.39 1.30
C VAL A 205 -23.42 -8.91 1.21
N SER A 206 -23.68 -9.60 2.31
CA SER A 206 -23.69 -11.07 2.36
C SER A 206 -24.80 -11.65 1.47
N LYS A 207 -26.00 -11.06 1.46
CA LYS A 207 -27.08 -11.45 0.55
C LYS A 207 -26.67 -11.29 -0.92
N LEU A 208 -26.00 -10.18 -1.26
CA LEU A 208 -25.52 -9.93 -2.62
C LEU A 208 -24.44 -10.93 -3.04
N VAL A 209 -23.47 -11.21 -2.15
CA VAL A 209 -22.41 -12.19 -2.42
C VAL A 209 -22.99 -13.59 -2.59
N GLU A 210 -23.95 -14.00 -1.76
CA GLU A 210 -24.61 -15.30 -1.88
C GLU A 210 -25.42 -15.41 -3.17
N ARG A 211 -26.11 -14.34 -3.58
CA ARG A 211 -26.79 -14.28 -4.88
C ARG A 211 -25.81 -14.42 -6.03
N GLU A 212 -24.69 -13.70 -6.02
CA GLU A 212 -23.65 -13.85 -7.05
C GLU A 212 -23.16 -15.30 -7.14
N ARG A 213 -22.89 -15.94 -5.99
CA ARG A 213 -22.42 -17.32 -5.93
C ARG A 213 -23.42 -18.29 -6.58
N ASN A 214 -24.71 -18.12 -6.32
CA ASN A 214 -25.77 -18.94 -6.88
C ASN A 214 -25.97 -18.70 -8.39
N ASP A 215 -25.83 -17.44 -8.83
CA ASP A 215 -25.99 -17.04 -10.23
C ASP A 215 -24.71 -17.30 -11.07
N ARG A 216 -23.58 -17.64 -10.43
CA ARG A 216 -22.30 -17.86 -11.09
C ARG A 216 -22.34 -19.10 -11.95
N ARG A 217 -21.93 -18.93 -13.21
CA ARG A 217 -21.87 -20.00 -14.20
C ARG A 217 -20.75 -19.77 -15.20
N MET A 218 -20.33 -20.87 -15.80
CA MET A 218 -19.40 -20.92 -16.91
C MET A 218 -20.14 -21.60 -18.08
N PRO A 219 -20.75 -20.84 -19.00
CA PRO A 219 -21.51 -21.39 -20.12
C PRO A 219 -20.60 -22.22 -21.04
N PRO A 220 -21.15 -23.21 -21.77
CA PRO A 220 -20.36 -23.94 -22.76
C PRO A 220 -19.91 -23.01 -23.90
N ALA A 221 -18.76 -23.32 -24.53
CA ALA A 221 -18.12 -22.42 -25.49
C ALA A 221 -19.03 -21.96 -26.65
N HIS A 222 -19.98 -22.78 -27.09
CA HIS A 222 -20.91 -22.43 -28.17
C HIS A 222 -22.01 -21.43 -27.78
N GLU A 223 -22.24 -21.21 -26.47
CA GLU A 223 -23.18 -20.21 -25.93
C GLU A 223 -22.47 -18.89 -25.57
N VAL A 224 -21.13 -18.85 -25.65
CA VAL A 224 -20.36 -17.67 -25.24
C VAL A 224 -20.45 -16.56 -26.29
N VAL A 225 -20.74 -15.35 -25.81
CA VAL A 225 -20.69 -14.11 -26.60
C VAL A 225 -19.32 -13.46 -26.39
N THR A 226 -18.65 -13.06 -27.47
CA THR A 226 -17.28 -12.51 -27.42
C THR A 226 -17.20 -11.00 -27.65
N SER A 227 -18.34 -10.31 -27.70
CA SER A 227 -18.43 -8.86 -27.95
C SER A 227 -19.37 -8.18 -26.96
N PHE A 228 -18.95 -7.05 -26.41
CA PHE A 228 -19.77 -6.20 -25.53
C PHE A 228 -20.94 -5.56 -26.29
N LYS A 229 -22.06 -5.28 -25.60
CA LYS A 229 -23.24 -4.63 -26.18
C LYS A 229 -23.02 -3.13 -26.50
N GLY A 230 -22.11 -2.46 -25.77
CA GLY A 230 -21.83 -1.02 -25.86
C GLY A 230 -22.75 -0.15 -24.97
N LEU A 231 -22.49 1.16 -24.89
CA LEU A 231 -23.20 2.08 -23.97
C LEU A 231 -24.02 3.19 -24.67
N SER A 232 -24.24 3.10 -25.98
CA SER A 232 -24.98 4.11 -26.76
C SER A 232 -26.39 4.42 -26.23
N GLN A 233 -27.10 3.42 -25.70
CA GLN A 233 -28.42 3.62 -25.09
C GLN A 233 -28.33 4.46 -23.80
N ILE A 234 -27.31 4.23 -22.98
CA ILE A 234 -27.07 5.00 -21.74
C ILE A 234 -26.69 6.43 -22.09
N ASP A 235 -25.85 6.63 -23.10
CA ASP A 235 -25.47 7.97 -23.56
C ASP A 235 -26.68 8.76 -24.08
N ALA A 236 -27.57 8.11 -24.83
CA ALA A 236 -28.80 8.73 -25.32
C ALA A 236 -29.79 9.11 -24.20
N MET A 237 -29.78 8.38 -23.07
CA MET A 237 -30.60 8.70 -21.90
C MET A 237 -30.14 9.98 -21.19
N ASN A 238 -28.86 10.35 -21.30
CA ASN A 238 -28.23 11.46 -20.58
C ASN A 238 -28.64 11.51 -19.09
N PRO A 239 -28.28 10.46 -18.31
CA PRO A 239 -28.83 10.27 -16.99
C PRO A 239 -28.33 11.37 -16.04
N GLN A 240 -29.24 11.88 -15.20
CA GLN A 240 -28.95 12.94 -14.24
C GLN A 240 -27.99 12.45 -13.15
N LEU A 241 -27.32 13.38 -12.46
CA LEU A 241 -26.45 13.05 -11.33
C LEU A 241 -27.22 12.26 -10.27
N TYR A 242 -26.60 11.18 -9.79
CA TYR A 242 -27.16 10.33 -8.76
C TYR A 242 -26.58 10.65 -7.39
N GLU A 243 -27.44 11.05 -6.45
CA GLU A 243 -27.07 11.39 -5.07
C GLU A 243 -27.68 10.37 -4.10
N PRO A 244 -26.90 9.42 -3.55
CA PRO A 244 -27.38 8.56 -2.48
C PRO A 244 -27.50 9.34 -1.17
N HIS A 245 -28.11 8.74 -0.16
CA HIS A 245 -28.09 9.32 1.18
C HIS A 245 -26.66 9.33 1.76
N TRP A 246 -26.19 10.52 2.16
CA TRP A 246 -24.89 10.75 2.78
C TRP A 246 -25.01 10.97 4.28
N PHE A 247 -24.42 10.07 5.06
CA PHE A 247 -24.02 10.30 6.45
C PHE A 247 -22.81 11.24 6.46
N ASN A 248 -22.82 12.19 7.37
CA ASN A 248 -21.86 13.29 7.42
C ASN A 248 -21.18 13.37 8.79
N ARG A 249 -20.46 14.46 9.05
CA ARG A 249 -19.67 14.65 10.28
C ARG A 249 -20.46 14.64 11.58
N SER A 250 -21.78 14.85 11.58
CA SER A 250 -22.60 14.66 12.78
C SER A 250 -22.72 13.19 13.19
N ASP A 251 -22.44 12.27 12.26
CA ASP A 251 -22.57 10.84 12.47
C ASP A 251 -21.27 10.23 13.00
N ASN A 252 -21.44 9.19 13.82
CA ASN A 252 -20.34 8.45 14.38
C ASN A 252 -19.78 7.44 13.37
N TYR A 253 -18.59 7.70 12.81
CA TYR A 253 -18.03 6.83 11.78
C TYR A 253 -17.79 5.39 12.24
N TRP A 254 -17.42 5.19 13.51
CA TRP A 254 -17.24 3.85 14.06
C TRP A 254 -18.55 3.07 14.12
N ASP A 255 -19.66 3.72 14.52
CA ASP A 255 -20.97 3.06 14.54
C ASP A 255 -21.49 2.71 13.14
N LEU A 256 -21.12 3.51 12.12
CA LEU A 256 -21.34 3.16 10.72
C LEU A 256 -20.45 1.98 10.28
N THR A 257 -19.21 1.92 10.78
CA THR A 257 -18.23 0.89 10.41
C THR A 257 -18.57 -0.46 11.04
N ARG A 258 -18.88 -0.51 12.35
CA ARG A 258 -19.08 -1.78 13.08
C ARG A 258 -20.23 -2.64 12.53
N VAL A 259 -21.24 -2.03 11.91
CA VAL A 259 -22.37 -2.75 11.28
C VAL A 259 -22.02 -3.39 9.92
N THR A 260 -20.84 -3.09 9.38
CA THR A 260 -20.29 -3.78 8.20
C THR A 260 -19.47 -5.02 8.57
N CYS A 261 -19.17 -5.20 9.87
CA CYS A 261 -18.51 -6.39 10.37
C CYS A 261 -19.44 -7.59 10.43
N GLY A 262 -18.88 -8.77 10.24
CA GLY A 262 -19.60 -10.04 10.40
C GLY A 262 -20.18 -10.21 11.81
N PRO A 263 -21.23 -11.03 11.97
CA PRO A 263 -21.97 -11.15 13.23
C PRO A 263 -21.11 -11.59 14.42
N ASN A 264 -20.06 -12.37 14.16
CA ASN A 264 -19.15 -12.90 15.18
C ASN A 264 -17.85 -12.09 15.31
N ALA A 265 -17.71 -10.99 14.57
CA ALA A 265 -16.49 -10.19 14.60
C ALA A 265 -16.40 -9.41 15.93
N PRO A 266 -15.22 -9.32 16.57
CA PRO A 266 -15.02 -8.61 17.83
C PRO A 266 -15.62 -7.20 17.88
N SER A 267 -15.53 -6.44 16.78
CA SER A 267 -16.01 -5.05 16.74
C SER A 267 -17.51 -4.89 16.52
N ARG A 268 -18.25 -5.94 16.08
CA ARG A 268 -19.67 -5.83 15.65
C ARG A 268 -20.56 -5.14 16.68
N ASN A 269 -20.39 -5.53 17.94
CA ASN A 269 -21.23 -5.10 19.06
C ASN A 269 -20.53 -4.11 20.00
N VAL A 270 -19.41 -3.51 19.57
CA VAL A 270 -18.67 -2.52 20.36
C VAL A 270 -18.99 -1.14 19.83
N GLU A 271 -19.72 -0.35 20.60
CA GLU A 271 -20.08 1.03 20.25
C GLU A 271 -18.89 1.98 20.40
N GLN A 272 -19.02 3.17 19.81
CA GLN A 272 -18.00 4.20 19.96
C GLN A 272 -17.94 4.72 21.40
N ILE A 273 -16.75 5.15 21.82
CA ILE A 273 -16.55 5.78 23.11
C ILE A 273 -17.21 7.16 23.15
N SER A 274 -17.78 7.52 24.30
CA SER A 274 -18.48 8.79 24.49
C SER A 274 -17.56 9.94 24.91
N ASP A 275 -16.40 9.62 25.51
CA ASP A 275 -15.44 10.60 26.02
C ASP A 275 -14.04 10.39 25.43
N PHE A 276 -13.61 11.32 24.59
CA PHE A 276 -12.28 11.30 23.98
C PHE A 276 -11.21 12.02 24.82
N SER A 277 -11.59 12.73 25.90
CA SER A 277 -10.68 13.55 26.72
C SER A 277 -9.68 12.74 27.55
N THR A 278 -10.02 11.51 27.89
CA THR A 278 -9.13 10.58 28.60
C THR A 278 -8.07 9.97 27.68
N PRO A 279 -6.93 9.49 28.21
CA PRO A 279 -5.95 8.73 27.43
C PRO A 279 -6.52 7.47 26.76
N ILE A 280 -5.76 6.91 25.83
CA ILE A 280 -6.10 5.63 25.19
C ILE A 280 -6.03 4.51 26.24
N ASP A 281 -7.05 3.67 26.28
CA ASP A 281 -7.02 2.42 27.05
C ASP A 281 -6.40 1.31 26.19
N TYR A 282 -5.16 0.92 26.51
CA TYR A 282 -4.47 -0.18 25.84
C TYR A 282 -4.96 -1.52 26.42
N PRO A 283 -5.39 -2.47 25.57
CA PRO A 283 -5.87 -3.75 26.07
C PRO A 283 -4.73 -4.51 26.78
N SER A 284 -4.93 -4.81 28.07
CA SER A 284 -3.98 -5.60 28.86
C SER A 284 -3.97 -7.07 28.41
N GLY A 285 -2.78 -7.68 28.30
CA GLY A 285 -2.63 -9.07 27.87
C GLY A 285 -3.13 -9.36 26.44
N TRP A 286 -3.18 -8.33 25.58
CA TRP A 286 -3.68 -8.46 24.20
C TRP A 286 -2.84 -9.43 23.37
N THR A 287 -3.40 -10.60 23.10
CA THR A 287 -2.77 -11.69 22.35
C THR A 287 -3.67 -12.10 21.17
N PRO A 288 -3.78 -11.24 20.15
CA PRO A 288 -4.70 -11.48 19.05
C PRO A 288 -4.23 -12.64 18.18
N ASP A 289 -5.17 -13.36 17.56
CA ASP A 289 -4.89 -14.49 16.66
C ASP A 289 -4.04 -14.08 15.44
N TYR A 290 -4.06 -12.79 15.09
CA TYR A 290 -3.25 -12.24 14.01
C TYR A 290 -1.79 -12.02 14.39
N ALA A 291 -1.40 -12.17 15.66
CA ALA A 291 -0.04 -12.03 16.15
C ALA A 291 0.60 -13.37 16.53
N TYR A 292 1.92 -13.43 16.47
CA TYR A 292 2.74 -14.53 16.97
C TYR A 292 3.79 -13.95 17.93
N LYS A 293 3.58 -14.17 19.23
CA LYS A 293 4.44 -13.64 20.31
C LYS A 293 4.66 -12.13 20.19
N GLY A 294 3.58 -11.37 20.02
CA GLY A 294 3.60 -9.90 19.91
C GLY A 294 3.78 -9.35 18.49
N TYR A 295 4.28 -10.15 17.54
CA TYR A 295 4.57 -9.66 16.18
C TYR A 295 3.51 -10.10 15.16
N ILE A 296 3.20 -9.25 14.19
CA ILE A 296 2.15 -9.53 13.20
C ILE A 296 2.45 -10.80 12.39
N LYS A 297 1.57 -11.80 12.47
CA LYS A 297 1.59 -13.02 11.66
C LYS A 297 0.62 -12.95 10.48
N ASN A 298 -0.59 -12.44 10.73
CA ASN A 298 -1.64 -12.31 9.74
C ASN A 298 -1.93 -10.83 9.46
N TRP A 299 -1.34 -10.32 8.38
CA TRP A 299 -1.44 -8.91 8.02
C TRP A 299 -2.85 -8.46 7.64
N THR A 300 -3.61 -9.28 6.91
CA THR A 300 -4.99 -8.91 6.52
C THR A 300 -5.91 -8.77 7.72
N ALA A 301 -5.71 -9.58 8.77
CA ALA A 301 -6.42 -9.42 10.04
C ALA A 301 -5.90 -8.22 10.85
N ALA A 302 -4.58 -7.98 10.88
CA ALA A 302 -3.98 -6.84 11.58
C ALA A 302 -4.35 -5.48 10.98
N MET A 303 -4.75 -5.42 9.71
CA MET A 303 -5.29 -4.23 9.08
C MET A 303 -6.81 -4.06 9.29
N ASP A 304 -7.53 -5.08 9.77
CA ASP A 304 -8.99 -5.13 9.75
C ASP A 304 -9.61 -4.58 11.05
N PRO A 305 -10.28 -3.41 11.02
CA PRO A 305 -11.00 -2.87 12.17
C PRO A 305 -12.07 -3.80 12.75
N CYS A 306 -12.61 -4.75 11.99
CA CYS A 306 -13.58 -5.71 12.52
C CYS A 306 -12.99 -6.66 13.56
N THR A 307 -11.67 -6.87 13.54
CA THR A 307 -10.96 -7.72 14.49
C THR A 307 -10.38 -6.95 15.69
N GLN A 308 -10.37 -5.62 15.63
CA GLN A 308 -9.66 -4.74 16.56
C GLN A 308 -10.57 -3.61 17.07
N PRO A 309 -11.44 -3.89 18.06
CA PRO A 309 -12.36 -2.89 18.60
C PRO A 309 -11.65 -1.68 19.23
N GLN A 310 -10.40 -1.82 19.68
CA GLN A 310 -9.59 -0.73 20.23
C GLN A 310 -9.28 0.37 19.21
N LEU A 311 -9.33 0.09 17.90
CA LEU A 311 -9.05 1.11 16.87
C LEU A 311 -10.04 2.28 16.92
N ARG A 312 -11.27 2.06 17.40
CA ARG A 312 -12.30 3.10 17.56
C ARG A 312 -11.85 4.32 18.34
N GLN A 313 -10.88 4.13 19.25
CA GLN A 313 -10.40 5.13 20.18
C GLN A 313 -8.94 5.56 19.95
N MET A 314 -8.24 4.99 18.96
CA MET A 314 -6.79 5.17 18.80
C MET A 314 -6.30 5.30 17.35
N HIS A 315 -7.24 5.38 16.38
CA HIS A 315 -6.96 5.68 14.98
C HIS A 315 -7.81 6.88 14.53
N GLY A 316 -7.18 7.88 13.91
CA GLY A 316 -7.82 9.17 13.65
C GLY A 316 -9.07 9.10 12.77
N SER A 317 -9.13 8.12 11.86
CA SER A 317 -10.32 7.84 11.03
C SER A 317 -11.58 7.55 11.84
N PHE A 318 -11.45 6.92 13.02
CA PHE A 318 -12.60 6.60 13.88
C PHE A 318 -12.81 7.62 15.01
N VAL A 319 -11.74 8.30 15.44
CA VAL A 319 -11.79 9.30 16.50
C VAL A 319 -12.43 10.60 16.01
N ASN A 320 -11.94 11.17 14.91
CA ASN A 320 -12.50 12.40 14.33
C ASN A 320 -12.02 12.55 12.86
N PRO A 321 -12.67 11.88 11.90
CA PRO A 321 -12.26 11.91 10.49
C PRO A 321 -12.33 13.32 9.88
N LEU A 322 -11.54 13.57 8.83
CA LEU A 322 -11.43 14.90 8.26
C LEU A 322 -12.72 15.31 7.53
N SER A 323 -13.19 14.47 6.62
CA SER A 323 -14.27 14.79 5.68
C SER A 323 -15.24 13.62 5.52
N LEU A 324 -15.81 13.13 6.62
CA LEU A 324 -16.81 12.06 6.57
C LEU A 324 -17.97 12.39 5.62
N SER A 325 -18.12 11.58 4.58
CA SER A 325 -19.23 11.58 3.63
C SER A 325 -19.44 10.15 3.14
N THR A 326 -20.28 9.42 3.85
CA THR A 326 -20.42 7.96 3.68
C THR A 326 -21.86 7.59 3.38
N THR A 327 -22.07 6.60 2.53
CA THR A 327 -23.38 5.99 2.26
C THR A 327 -23.40 4.53 2.67
N LYS A 328 -24.60 4.01 2.94
CA LYS A 328 -24.87 2.58 3.19
C LYS A 328 -25.37 1.85 1.94
N GLU A 329 -25.51 2.56 0.83
CA GLU A 329 -25.97 2.00 -0.43
C GLU A 329 -24.79 1.52 -1.28
N LEU A 330 -24.92 0.33 -1.89
CA LEU A 330 -23.93 -0.16 -2.84
C LEU A 330 -24.07 0.60 -4.18
N ILE A 331 -23.19 1.56 -4.43
CA ILE A 331 -23.13 2.34 -5.66
C ILE A 331 -21.80 2.13 -6.39
N PRO A 332 -21.75 2.26 -7.73
CA PRO A 332 -20.49 2.26 -8.46
C PRO A 332 -19.57 3.40 -8.01
N MET A 333 -18.39 3.08 -7.48
CA MET A 333 -17.38 4.08 -7.14
C MET A 333 -15.99 3.47 -7.05
N PHE A 334 -15.03 4.10 -7.70
CA PHE A 334 -13.64 3.68 -7.73
C PHE A 334 -12.79 4.57 -6.82
N GLY A 335 -11.94 3.97 -5.99
CA GLY A 335 -11.16 4.70 -4.98
C GLY A 335 -9.71 4.22 -4.89
N GLY A 336 -8.82 5.11 -4.45
CA GLY A 336 -7.39 4.80 -4.29
C GLY A 336 -7.07 3.88 -3.10
N SER A 337 -7.93 3.89 -2.08
CA SER A 337 -7.83 3.04 -0.89
C SER A 337 -9.20 2.93 -0.22
N LYS A 338 -9.35 1.96 0.68
CA LYS A 338 -10.57 1.77 1.49
C LYS A 338 -10.30 0.97 2.74
N LEU A 339 -11.17 0.99 3.75
CA LEU A 339 -11.06 0.00 4.83
C LEU A 339 -11.41 -1.40 4.30
N PRO A 340 -10.88 -2.51 4.84
CA PRO A 340 -11.14 -3.85 4.33
C PRO A 340 -12.62 -4.24 4.15
N MET A 341 -13.52 -3.63 4.94
CA MET A 341 -14.98 -3.81 4.94
C MET A 341 -15.75 -2.85 4.01
N ASN A 342 -15.11 -1.79 3.52
CA ASN A 342 -15.74 -0.86 2.58
C ASN A 342 -15.96 -1.49 1.19
N ASN A 343 -16.84 -0.88 0.40
CA ASN A 343 -17.28 -1.43 -0.87
C ASN A 343 -16.83 -0.66 -2.12
N GLU A 344 -15.91 0.31 -2.05
CA GLU A 344 -15.32 0.89 -3.28
C GLU A 344 -14.56 -0.15 -4.08
N ILE A 345 -14.44 0.12 -5.37
CA ILE A 345 -13.65 -0.67 -6.30
C ILE A 345 -12.23 -0.08 -6.33
N LEU A 346 -11.24 -0.82 -5.84
CA LEU A 346 -9.89 -0.27 -5.69
C LEU A 346 -9.18 -0.09 -7.03
N ILE A 347 -8.57 1.09 -7.18
CA ILE A 347 -7.61 1.45 -8.22
C ILE A 347 -6.32 1.95 -7.57
N PRO A 348 -5.19 2.03 -8.31
CA PRO A 348 -4.00 2.68 -7.80
C PRO A 348 -4.29 4.09 -7.32
N GLY A 349 -3.88 4.41 -6.09
CA GLY A 349 -4.03 5.76 -5.55
C GLY A 349 -3.40 6.79 -6.46
N ALA A 350 -4.07 7.92 -6.68
CA ALA A 350 -3.65 8.92 -7.67
C ALA A 350 -2.19 9.39 -7.45
N MET A 351 -1.75 9.47 -6.20
CA MET A 351 -0.38 9.87 -5.85
C MET A 351 0.70 8.85 -6.24
N TYR A 352 0.33 7.61 -6.59
CA TYR A 352 1.26 6.66 -7.21
C TYR A 352 1.44 6.88 -8.72
N LEU A 353 0.53 7.64 -9.34
CA LEU A 353 0.52 7.93 -10.78
C LEU A 353 1.28 9.22 -11.14
N THR A 354 1.54 10.08 -10.16
CA THR A 354 2.28 11.33 -10.34
C THR A 354 3.80 11.12 -10.31
N VAL A 355 4.52 12.00 -11.02
CA VAL A 355 5.99 12.10 -10.99
C VAL A 355 6.49 13.07 -9.92
N ASP A 356 5.60 13.69 -9.16
CA ASP A 356 5.95 14.62 -8.07
C ASP A 356 6.88 13.91 -7.05
N GLU A 357 8.08 14.46 -6.87
CA GLU A 357 9.09 13.91 -5.96
C GLU A 357 8.63 13.92 -4.49
N PHE A 358 7.66 14.76 -4.13
CA PHE A 358 7.10 14.79 -2.78
C PHE A 358 6.41 13.47 -2.41
N TYR A 359 5.73 12.83 -3.38
CA TYR A 359 5.00 11.58 -3.18
C TYR A 359 5.76 10.35 -3.70
N SER A 360 6.38 10.47 -4.88
CA SER A 360 7.10 9.36 -5.53
C SER A 360 8.50 9.14 -4.95
N GLY A 361 9.05 10.17 -4.29
CA GLY A 361 10.46 10.25 -3.90
C GLY A 361 11.44 10.38 -5.07
N GLY A 362 10.95 10.55 -6.30
CA GLY A 362 11.72 10.69 -7.53
C GLY A 362 12.01 9.35 -8.22
N GLU A 363 11.77 9.28 -9.53
CA GLU A 363 11.82 8.02 -10.30
C GLU A 363 13.19 7.32 -10.31
N ASN A 364 14.28 8.05 -10.09
CA ASN A 364 15.66 7.53 -10.08
C ASN A 364 16.31 7.54 -8.69
N GLN A 365 15.58 7.91 -7.63
CA GLN A 365 16.14 8.00 -6.28
C GLN A 365 15.87 6.69 -5.54
N ARG A 366 16.93 5.92 -5.27
CA ARG A 366 16.84 4.66 -4.50
C ARG A 366 17.46 4.76 -3.10
N GLY A 367 18.19 5.84 -2.82
CA GLY A 367 19.06 5.93 -1.65
C GLY A 367 20.39 5.21 -1.85
N PRO A 368 21.34 5.35 -0.91
CA PRO A 368 22.65 4.73 -0.99
C PRO A 368 22.59 3.21 -0.72
N ALA A 369 23.69 2.50 -0.94
CA ALA A 369 23.82 1.09 -0.55
C ALA A 369 23.61 0.89 0.96
N TRP A 370 23.12 -0.28 1.39
CA TRP A 370 22.75 -0.56 2.78
C TRP A 370 23.83 -0.17 3.80
N HIS A 371 25.08 -0.57 3.57
CA HIS A 371 26.23 -0.29 4.45
C HIS A 371 26.58 1.20 4.57
N LYS A 372 26.10 2.06 3.67
CA LYS A 372 26.30 3.52 3.71
C LYS A 372 25.14 4.26 4.39
N LYS A 373 24.09 3.56 4.79
CA LYS A 373 22.93 4.17 5.46
C LYS A 373 23.24 4.44 6.92
N LYS A 374 22.66 5.52 7.44
CA LYS A 374 22.62 5.77 8.87
C LYS A 374 21.78 4.69 9.54
N ASN A 375 22.35 4.02 10.54
CA ASN A 375 21.59 3.15 11.43
C ASN A 375 20.66 4.00 12.28
N GLY A 376 19.42 4.16 11.82
CA GLY A 376 18.47 5.10 12.39
C GLY A 376 17.13 5.04 11.69
N ILE A 377 16.13 5.54 12.39
CA ILE A 377 14.74 5.69 11.94
C ILE A 377 14.45 7.16 11.65
N VAL A 378 13.77 7.44 10.53
CA VAL A 378 13.39 8.81 10.15
C VAL A 378 11.93 8.89 9.76
N TRP A 379 11.24 9.93 10.23
CA TRP A 379 9.90 10.27 9.78
C TRP A 379 9.71 11.78 9.67
N ARG A 380 9.17 12.22 8.53
CA ARG A 380 8.69 13.58 8.31
C ARG A 380 7.32 13.54 7.68
N GLY A 381 6.38 14.27 8.26
CA GLY A 381 5.03 14.37 7.75
C GLY A 381 4.25 15.47 8.44
N VAL A 382 3.05 15.73 7.92
CA VAL A 382 2.07 16.61 8.56
C VAL A 382 1.20 15.81 9.53
N ALA A 383 0.60 16.49 10.51
CA ALA A 383 -0.33 15.92 11.47
C ALA A 383 -1.73 15.60 10.88
N SER A 384 -1.76 14.99 9.68
CA SER A 384 -2.99 14.48 9.07
C SER A 384 -3.47 13.19 9.74
N GLY A 385 -4.61 12.66 9.28
CA GLY A 385 -5.26 11.49 9.90
C GLY A 385 -6.58 11.81 10.57
N GLY A 386 -7.07 13.04 10.44
CA GLY A 386 -8.34 13.51 10.96
C GLY A 386 -8.18 14.88 11.62
N LYS A 387 -9.13 15.25 12.48
CA LYS A 387 -9.21 16.55 13.14
C LYS A 387 -8.83 16.44 14.61
N ALA A 388 -7.55 16.67 14.88
CA ALA A 388 -7.08 16.86 16.24
C ALA A 388 -7.73 18.11 16.87
N LYS A 389 -8.10 17.98 18.14
CA LYS A 389 -8.65 18.99 19.04
C LYS A 389 -7.95 18.87 20.40
N SER A 390 -8.08 19.89 21.23
CA SER A 390 -7.48 19.94 22.57
C SER A 390 -7.80 18.71 23.44
N TYR A 391 -8.98 18.12 23.25
CA TYR A 391 -9.44 16.97 24.03
C TYR A 391 -9.25 15.62 23.34
N ASN A 392 -8.74 15.50 22.11
CA ASN A 392 -8.65 14.19 21.44
C ASN A 392 -7.34 13.93 20.67
N TRP A 393 -6.45 14.92 20.55
CA TRP A 393 -5.22 14.81 19.73
C TRP A 393 -4.35 13.61 20.11
N HIS A 394 -4.35 13.25 21.40
CA HIS A 394 -3.54 12.16 21.94
C HIS A 394 -3.99 10.78 21.45
N ARG A 395 -5.17 10.70 20.83
CA ARG A 395 -5.73 9.46 20.26
C ARG A 395 -5.34 9.23 18.80
N PHE A 396 -4.55 10.12 18.20
CA PHE A 396 -4.15 10.03 16.79
C PHE A 396 -2.84 9.28 16.63
N HIS A 397 -2.82 8.31 15.73
CA HIS A 397 -1.68 7.43 15.47
C HIS A 397 -0.41 8.19 15.08
N ARG A 398 -0.48 9.27 14.26
CA ARG A 398 0.72 10.06 13.95
C ARG A 398 1.30 10.81 15.16
N HIS A 399 0.45 11.31 16.04
CA HIS A 399 0.88 11.98 17.28
C HIS A 399 1.56 10.97 18.20
N ARG A 400 0.97 9.78 18.33
CA ARG A 400 1.56 8.64 19.04
C ARG A 400 2.93 8.27 18.47
N LEU A 401 3.05 8.03 17.16
CA LEU A 401 4.32 7.65 16.53
C LEU A 401 5.42 8.68 16.82
N VAL A 402 5.12 9.98 16.66
CA VAL A 402 6.11 11.05 16.90
C VAL A 402 6.53 11.11 18.36
N GLN A 403 5.60 10.94 19.32
CA GLN A 403 5.98 10.91 20.75
C GLN A 403 6.74 9.64 21.13
N MET A 404 6.40 8.49 20.56
CA MET A 404 7.13 7.24 20.76
C MET A 404 8.57 7.33 20.23
N LEU A 405 8.78 8.05 19.12
CA LEU A 405 10.13 8.26 18.57
C LEU A 405 10.86 9.46 19.19
N ASN A 406 10.28 10.14 20.19
CA ASN A 406 10.91 11.26 20.88
C ASN A 406 11.67 10.78 22.12
N GLY A 407 13.01 10.75 22.01
CA GLY A 407 13.87 10.31 23.11
C GLY A 407 13.73 11.12 24.40
N THR A 408 13.41 12.42 24.33
CA THR A 408 13.16 13.25 25.52
C THR A 408 11.88 12.82 26.23
N THR A 409 10.79 12.62 25.48
CA THR A 409 9.51 12.15 26.02
C THR A 409 9.69 10.78 26.69
N VAL A 410 10.31 9.83 25.98
CA VAL A 410 10.52 8.47 26.49
C VAL A 410 11.45 8.47 27.69
N ASN A 411 12.53 9.26 27.68
CA ASN A 411 13.45 9.38 28.82
C ASN A 411 12.73 9.90 30.08
N ALA A 412 11.82 10.87 29.93
CA ALA A 412 11.00 11.37 31.03
C ALA A 412 10.03 10.31 31.56
N MET A 413 9.46 9.48 30.69
CA MET A 413 8.61 8.35 31.11
C MET A 413 9.40 7.31 31.91
N GLU A 414 10.63 7.00 31.49
CA GLU A 414 11.48 6.02 32.18
C GLU A 414 11.98 6.50 33.55
N HIS A 415 12.34 7.79 33.68
CA HIS A 415 13.11 8.27 34.85
C HIS A 415 12.39 9.29 35.74
N GLN A 416 11.35 9.95 35.24
CA GLN A 416 10.74 11.11 35.91
C GLN A 416 9.27 10.85 36.31
N GLY A 417 8.76 9.64 36.08
CA GLY A 417 7.36 9.30 36.32
C GLY A 417 6.38 10.04 35.41
N PHE A 418 6.88 10.64 34.31
CA PHE A 418 6.04 11.31 33.33
C PHE A 418 5.15 10.27 32.63
N LYS A 419 3.87 10.62 32.41
CA LYS A 419 2.94 9.77 31.66
C LYS A 419 2.57 10.48 30.36
N ALA A 420 3.02 9.94 29.23
CA ALA A 420 2.59 10.42 27.93
C ALA A 420 1.08 10.17 27.74
N GLN A 421 0.38 11.10 27.10
CA GLN A 421 -1.06 10.95 26.84
C GLN A 421 -1.35 10.04 25.64
N THR A 422 -0.37 9.85 24.74
CA THR A 422 -0.56 9.13 23.47
C THR A 422 -0.24 7.63 23.54
N PHE A 423 0.62 7.19 24.46
CA PHE A 423 1.02 5.78 24.57
C PHE A 423 1.47 5.37 25.96
N ASP A 424 1.32 4.08 26.23
CA ASP A 424 2.00 3.36 27.28
C ASP A 424 3.23 2.63 26.72
N LEU A 425 4.27 2.50 27.55
CA LEU A 425 5.44 1.70 27.18
C LEU A 425 5.03 0.23 26.98
N PRO A 426 5.62 -0.48 25.99
CA PRO A 426 5.25 -1.86 25.70
C PRO A 426 5.29 -2.80 26.90
N ASP A 427 4.36 -3.75 26.89
CA ASP A 427 4.28 -4.83 27.88
C ASP A 427 5.59 -5.63 27.91
N VAL A 428 6.22 -5.70 29.08
CA VAL A 428 7.55 -6.32 29.27
C VAL A 428 7.54 -7.84 29.17
N GLU A 429 6.39 -8.49 29.41
CA GLU A 429 6.26 -9.94 29.28
C GLU A 429 6.14 -10.35 27.81
N LEU A 430 5.41 -9.54 27.03
CA LEU A 430 5.19 -9.77 25.60
C LEU A 430 6.38 -9.31 24.75
N TYR A 431 6.94 -8.14 25.06
CA TYR A 431 7.99 -7.47 24.30
C TYR A 431 9.28 -7.36 25.13
N LYS A 432 10.09 -8.43 25.06
CA LYS A 432 11.41 -8.45 25.73
C LYS A 432 12.34 -7.41 25.09
N SER A 433 12.91 -6.55 25.91
CA SER A 433 13.75 -5.44 25.47
C SER A 433 14.90 -5.20 26.45
N LEU A 434 16.12 -5.20 25.93
CA LEU A 434 17.31 -4.88 26.74
C LEU A 434 17.32 -3.40 27.12
N HIS A 435 16.90 -2.51 26.21
CA HIS A 435 16.82 -1.10 26.53
C HIS A 435 15.77 -0.81 27.61
N ARG A 436 14.67 -1.56 27.64
CA ARG A 436 13.67 -1.45 28.70
C ARG A 436 14.22 -1.92 30.05
N ASP A 437 14.89 -3.06 30.08
CA ASP A 437 15.50 -3.62 31.30
C ASP A 437 16.55 -2.67 31.91
N GLU A 438 17.28 -1.96 31.05
CA GLU A 438 18.31 -0.99 31.44
C GLU A 438 17.78 0.45 31.62
N ASN A 439 16.48 0.70 31.43
CA ASN A 439 15.87 2.05 31.37
C ASN A 439 16.65 3.00 30.45
N SER A 440 16.94 2.56 29.22
CA SER A 440 17.77 3.29 28.26
C SER A 440 17.07 3.62 26.95
N PHE A 441 15.76 3.39 26.80
CA PHE A 441 15.05 3.69 25.56
C PHE A 441 15.17 5.15 25.17
N GLY A 442 14.94 6.07 26.10
CA GLY A 442 15.00 7.50 25.80
C GLY A 442 16.36 7.93 25.26
N LYS A 443 17.42 7.46 25.91
CA LYS A 443 18.82 7.72 25.50
C LYS A 443 19.17 7.08 24.16
N TRP A 444 18.68 5.87 23.89
CA TRP A 444 18.85 5.19 22.60
C TRP A 444 18.13 5.94 21.48
N LEU A 445 16.85 6.27 21.67
CA LEU A 445 16.03 7.02 20.72
C LEU A 445 16.60 8.40 20.40
N THR A 446 17.17 9.13 21.37
CA THR A 446 17.84 10.42 21.11
C THR A 446 18.95 10.32 20.05
N LYS A 447 19.63 9.18 19.96
CA LYS A 447 20.68 8.95 18.96
C LYS A 447 20.14 8.34 17.66
N PHE A 448 19.15 7.46 17.80
CA PHE A 448 18.66 6.59 16.75
C PHE A 448 17.53 7.20 15.90
N ALA A 449 16.62 7.94 16.55
CA ALA A 449 15.40 8.44 15.93
C ALA A 449 15.49 9.89 15.47
N ASN A 450 14.88 10.14 14.31
CA ASN A 450 14.72 11.48 13.74
C ASN A 450 13.29 11.62 13.20
N ALA A 451 12.33 11.87 14.09
CA ALA A 451 10.92 12.01 13.75
C ALA A 451 10.38 13.38 14.18
N GLY A 452 9.48 13.95 13.37
CA GLY A 452 8.80 15.20 13.74
C GLY A 452 7.79 15.65 12.70
N PHE A 453 6.87 16.52 13.14
CA PHE A 453 5.90 17.16 12.26
C PHE A 453 6.53 18.32 11.51
N ILE A 454 6.33 18.38 10.19
CA ILE A 454 6.72 19.55 9.38
C ILE A 454 5.67 20.67 9.49
N SER A 455 4.46 20.29 9.85
CA SER A 455 3.36 21.19 10.17
C SER A 455 2.34 20.42 11.01
N ARG A 456 1.81 21.07 12.04
CA ARG A 456 0.73 20.54 12.90
C ARG A 456 -0.65 20.61 12.25
N GLN A 457 -0.73 21.18 11.04
CA GLN A 457 -1.90 21.15 10.16
C GLN A 457 -3.21 21.59 10.85
N CYS A 458 -3.24 22.83 11.31
CA CYS A 458 -4.29 23.39 12.16
C CYS A 458 -5.40 23.96 11.28
N GLN A 459 -6.26 23.08 10.76
CA GLN A 459 -7.13 23.40 9.61
C GLN A 459 -8.38 24.25 9.93
N VAL A 460 -8.85 24.25 11.18
CA VAL A 460 -10.14 24.89 11.56
C VAL A 460 -10.00 25.84 12.75
N GLU A 461 -9.12 25.53 13.70
CA GLU A 461 -8.90 26.29 14.92
C GLU A 461 -7.40 26.33 15.22
N PRO A 462 -6.92 27.35 15.96
CA PRO A 462 -5.57 27.35 16.51
C PRO A 462 -5.29 26.06 17.28
N CYS A 463 -4.14 25.47 17.02
CA CYS A 463 -3.70 24.21 17.61
C CYS A 463 -2.62 24.42 18.70
N GLU A 464 -2.61 25.59 19.33
CA GLU A 464 -1.63 25.98 20.36
C GLU A 464 -1.59 24.99 21.53
N TYR A 465 -2.66 24.23 21.75
CA TYR A 465 -2.70 23.11 22.70
C TYR A 465 -1.69 21.99 22.39
N LEU A 466 -1.12 21.93 21.18
CA LEU A 466 -0.05 21.01 20.79
C LEU A 466 1.35 21.57 21.09
N ASP A 467 1.51 22.88 21.33
CA ASP A 467 2.80 23.53 21.58
C ASP A 467 3.62 22.85 22.70
N PRO A 468 3.01 22.43 23.84
CA PRO A 468 3.77 21.78 24.91
C PRO A 468 4.33 20.40 24.53
N TYR A 469 3.81 19.79 23.46
CA TYR A 469 4.04 18.38 23.13
C TYR A 469 4.83 18.18 21.84
N PHE A 470 4.73 19.11 20.89
CA PHE A 470 5.32 18.97 19.56
C PHE A 470 5.93 20.28 19.07
N ALA A 471 7.20 20.21 18.71
CA ALA A 471 7.87 21.21 17.90
C ALA A 471 7.75 20.85 16.40
N GLU A 472 7.54 21.87 15.57
CA GLU A 472 7.67 21.70 14.12
C GLU A 472 9.15 21.59 13.74
N VAL A 473 9.46 20.76 12.76
CA VAL A 473 10.81 20.51 12.26
C VAL A 473 10.88 20.75 10.77
N ASP A 474 12.09 21.01 10.26
CA ASP A 474 12.28 21.18 8.83
C ASP A 474 11.83 19.95 8.02
N GLY A 475 11.23 20.24 6.86
CA GLY A 475 10.91 19.24 5.86
C GLY A 475 12.15 18.52 5.37
N MET A 476 12.01 17.22 5.08
CA MET A 476 13.08 16.39 4.52
C MET A 476 12.57 15.70 3.25
N PRO A 477 13.15 15.99 2.07
CA PRO A 477 12.83 15.26 0.84
C PRO A 477 12.99 13.75 1.04
N MET A 478 12.15 12.94 0.40
CA MET A 478 12.20 11.48 0.55
C MET A 478 13.57 10.90 0.17
N LYS A 479 14.23 11.42 -0.86
CA LYS A 479 15.59 11.01 -1.25
C LYS A 479 16.62 11.15 -0.12
N ASP A 480 16.43 12.11 0.78
CA ASP A 480 17.28 12.30 1.96
C ASP A 480 16.87 11.38 3.11
N GLN A 481 15.57 11.10 3.26
CA GLN A 481 15.06 10.08 4.18
C GLN A 481 15.60 8.69 3.82
N TYR A 482 15.79 8.38 2.53
CA TYR A 482 16.36 7.11 2.06
C TYR A 482 17.81 6.87 2.53
N LYS A 483 18.48 7.86 3.14
CA LYS A 483 19.80 7.68 3.79
C LYS A 483 19.71 6.94 5.13
N TYR A 484 18.52 6.74 5.67
CA TYR A 484 18.26 6.01 6.92
C TYR A 484 17.86 4.56 6.64
N LYS A 485 18.13 3.65 7.57
CA LYS A 485 17.75 2.24 7.43
C LYS A 485 16.25 2.02 7.56
N PHE A 486 15.55 2.71 8.46
CA PHE A 486 14.14 2.43 8.77
C PHE A 486 13.20 3.59 8.43
N LEU A 487 12.12 3.28 7.70
CA LEU A 487 11.14 4.27 7.21
C LEU A 487 9.72 3.91 7.66
N PRO A 488 9.15 4.59 8.67
CA PRO A 488 7.77 4.36 9.10
C PRO A 488 6.76 4.88 8.07
N ASP A 489 5.88 3.98 7.64
CA ASP A 489 4.71 4.26 6.83
C ASP A 489 3.46 4.10 7.69
N VAL A 490 2.79 5.22 7.95
CA VAL A 490 1.57 5.28 8.77
C VAL A 490 0.52 6.14 8.09
N ASP A 491 -0.73 5.73 8.27
CA ASP A 491 -1.88 6.35 7.60
C ASP A 491 -1.98 7.86 7.81
N GLY A 492 -2.50 8.55 6.80
CA GLY A 492 -2.97 9.93 6.91
C GLY A 492 -4.50 9.92 7.02
N ASN A 493 -5.15 10.85 6.31
CA ASN A 493 -6.62 10.84 6.18
C ASN A 493 -7.12 9.53 5.55
N SER A 494 -6.30 8.95 4.68
CA SER A 494 -6.40 7.58 4.19
C SER A 494 -5.01 6.94 4.10
N PHE A 495 -4.76 6.07 3.12
CA PHE A 495 -3.46 5.44 2.90
C PHE A 495 -2.30 6.45 2.79
N SER A 496 -1.09 6.00 3.09
CA SER A 496 0.13 6.80 2.91
C SER A 496 0.67 6.66 1.48
N ALA A 497 0.54 7.72 0.69
CA ALA A 497 1.09 7.81 -0.66
C ALA A 497 2.62 7.67 -0.76
N ARG A 498 3.35 7.70 0.37
CA ARG A 498 4.81 7.55 0.42
C ARG A 498 5.25 6.08 0.32
N PHE A 499 4.35 5.14 0.59
CA PHE A 499 4.69 3.73 0.75
C PHE A 499 5.38 3.15 -0.48
N ARG A 500 4.85 3.41 -1.68
CA ARG A 500 5.47 2.98 -2.94
C ARG A 500 6.91 3.50 -3.10
N GLY A 501 7.15 4.76 -2.75
CA GLY A 501 8.50 5.34 -2.78
C GLY A 501 9.44 4.68 -1.77
N PHE A 502 8.95 4.36 -0.56
CA PHE A 502 9.71 3.65 0.46
C PHE A 502 10.08 2.23 0.02
N MET A 503 9.14 1.50 -0.57
CA MET A 503 9.37 0.17 -1.14
C MET A 503 10.43 0.19 -2.23
N ARG A 504 10.45 1.23 -3.08
CA ARG A 504 11.48 1.40 -4.12
C ARG A 504 12.82 1.92 -3.58
N SER A 505 12.90 2.30 -2.32
CA SER A 505 14.18 2.69 -1.70
C SER A 505 14.97 1.45 -1.27
N SER A 506 16.25 1.60 -0.99
CA SER A 506 17.07 0.55 -0.36
C SER A 506 16.92 0.50 1.17
N SER A 507 15.88 1.10 1.75
CA SER A 507 15.60 1.13 3.19
C SER A 507 14.50 0.12 3.55
N THR A 508 14.35 -0.21 4.84
CA THR A 508 13.33 -1.11 5.36
C THR A 508 12.06 -0.34 5.72
N PRO A 509 10.95 -0.49 4.99
CA PRO A 509 9.69 0.15 5.33
C PRO A 509 9.04 -0.56 6.53
N LEU A 510 8.56 0.21 7.51
CA LEU A 510 7.78 -0.28 8.65
C LEU A 510 6.34 0.20 8.46
N LYS A 511 5.41 -0.66 8.06
CA LYS A 511 4.04 -0.27 7.68
C LYS A 511 3.03 -0.63 8.76
N ALA A 512 2.26 0.36 9.18
CA ALA A 512 1.01 0.17 9.92
C ALA A 512 -0.12 0.90 9.21
N THR A 513 -1.18 0.18 8.88
CA THR A 513 -2.32 0.75 8.17
C THR A 513 -3.62 0.02 8.53
N ILE A 514 -4.74 0.70 8.34
CA ILE A 514 -6.09 0.12 8.31
C ILE A 514 -6.71 0.16 6.91
N TYR A 515 -5.97 0.64 5.91
CA TYR A 515 -6.45 0.79 4.54
C TYR A 515 -5.90 -0.32 3.64
N ALA A 516 -6.81 -0.92 2.89
CA ALA A 516 -6.49 -1.79 1.78
C ALA A 516 -6.17 -0.97 0.52
N GLU A 517 -5.19 -1.44 -0.24
CA GLU A 517 -4.71 -0.86 -1.50
C GLU A 517 -4.73 -1.93 -2.63
N TRP A 518 -4.66 -1.47 -3.88
CA TRP A 518 -4.71 -2.35 -5.07
C TRP A 518 -3.60 -3.42 -5.11
N HIS A 519 -2.46 -3.15 -4.46
CA HIS A 519 -1.26 -3.98 -4.52
C HIS A 519 -1.10 -4.96 -3.37
N ASP A 520 -2.03 -5.02 -2.42
CA ASP A 520 -1.87 -5.83 -1.20
C ASP A 520 -1.67 -7.32 -1.51
N ASP A 521 -2.34 -7.84 -2.54
CA ASP A 521 -2.22 -9.23 -2.97
C ASP A 521 -0.86 -9.54 -3.64
N ARG A 522 -0.06 -8.51 -3.93
CA ARG A 522 1.27 -8.61 -4.56
C ARG A 522 2.39 -8.58 -3.53
N LEU A 523 2.15 -8.09 -2.32
CA LEU A 523 3.19 -7.85 -1.31
C LEU A 523 3.10 -8.89 -0.19
N THR A 524 4.27 -9.40 0.23
CA THR A 524 4.37 -10.35 1.33
C THR A 524 5.04 -9.68 2.53
N PRO A 525 4.30 -9.43 3.63
CA PRO A 525 4.87 -8.92 4.88
C PRO A 525 5.96 -9.85 5.40
N TRP A 526 7.01 -9.29 6.00
CA TRP A 526 8.28 -9.95 6.41
C TRP A 526 9.20 -10.41 5.27
N VAL A 527 8.79 -10.26 4.00
CA VAL A 527 9.68 -10.40 2.84
C VAL A 527 9.97 -9.03 2.24
N HIS A 528 8.94 -8.22 2.00
CA HIS A 528 9.10 -6.93 1.31
C HIS A 528 9.03 -5.70 2.23
N PHE A 529 8.37 -5.82 3.38
CA PHE A 529 8.28 -4.77 4.40
C PHE A 529 8.02 -5.40 5.77
N VAL A 530 8.20 -4.61 6.82
CA VAL A 530 7.90 -5.01 8.20
C VAL A 530 6.49 -4.54 8.57
N PRO A 531 5.52 -5.44 8.81
CA PRO A 531 4.21 -5.08 9.31
C PRO A 531 4.29 -4.68 10.79
N LEU A 532 3.60 -3.60 11.16
CA LEU A 532 3.44 -3.14 12.54
C LEU A 532 1.95 -3.15 12.92
N ASP A 533 1.68 -3.41 14.20
CA ASP A 533 0.34 -3.21 14.77
C ASP A 533 0.01 -1.71 14.86
N ASN A 534 -1.26 -1.35 14.66
CA ASN A 534 -1.69 0.05 14.70
C ASN A 534 -1.54 0.71 16.09
N SER A 535 -1.35 -0.07 17.16
CA SER A 535 -0.98 0.42 18.49
C SER A 535 0.49 0.83 18.62
N PHE A 536 1.34 0.35 17.71
CA PHE A 536 2.81 0.48 17.73
C PHE A 536 3.50 -0.14 18.94
N GLN A 537 2.82 -0.98 19.72
CA GLN A 537 3.42 -1.65 20.88
C GLN A 537 4.58 -2.57 20.47
N ASP A 538 4.59 -3.05 19.23
CA ASP A 538 5.66 -3.86 18.64
C ASP A 538 6.84 -3.04 18.09
N LEU A 539 6.74 -1.70 18.00
CA LEU A 539 7.72 -0.84 17.31
C LEU A 539 9.13 -0.96 17.90
N TYR A 540 9.29 -0.83 19.22
CA TYR A 540 10.63 -0.81 19.83
C TYR A 540 11.33 -2.17 19.69
N SER A 541 10.66 -3.27 20.03
CA SER A 541 11.27 -4.60 19.94
C SER A 541 11.51 -5.06 18.51
N VAL A 542 10.74 -4.58 17.54
CA VAL A 542 11.05 -4.75 16.11
C VAL A 542 12.36 -4.04 15.77
N LEU A 543 12.53 -2.80 16.20
CA LEU A 543 13.74 -2.02 15.94
C LEU A 543 14.96 -2.63 16.62
N GLU A 544 14.88 -2.97 17.91
CA GLU A 544 15.96 -3.64 18.66
C GLU A 544 16.41 -4.93 17.98
N TYR A 545 15.47 -5.78 17.54
CA TYR A 545 15.80 -7.00 16.82
C TYR A 545 16.65 -6.73 15.56
N PHE A 546 16.38 -5.64 14.85
CA PHE A 546 17.09 -5.28 13.64
C PHE A 546 18.38 -4.48 13.87
N THR A 547 18.55 -3.85 15.05
CA THR A 547 19.66 -2.93 15.31
C THR A 547 20.70 -3.44 16.27
N ASP A 548 20.31 -4.26 17.25
CA ASP A 548 21.16 -4.57 18.40
C ASP A 548 21.94 -5.87 18.20
N ASP A 549 21.43 -6.77 17.36
CA ASP A 549 22.21 -7.87 16.79
C ASP A 549 22.87 -7.38 15.48
N GLU A 550 24.07 -6.80 15.61
CA GLU A 550 24.82 -6.18 14.50
C GLU A 550 25.03 -7.11 13.30
N VAL A 551 24.95 -8.44 13.48
CA VAL A 551 25.14 -9.41 12.40
C VAL A 551 23.81 -9.96 11.93
N ALA A 552 23.05 -10.63 12.78
CA ALA A 552 21.84 -11.34 12.33
C ALA A 552 20.65 -10.40 12.14
N GLY A 553 20.49 -9.41 13.02
CA GLY A 553 19.43 -8.41 12.97
C GLY A 553 19.59 -7.49 11.76
N ASP A 554 20.80 -6.93 11.58
CA ASP A 554 21.09 -6.05 10.45
C ASP A 554 20.93 -6.77 9.11
N THR A 555 21.40 -8.02 9.01
CA THR A 555 21.23 -8.86 7.82
C THR A 555 19.76 -9.12 7.52
N ALA A 556 18.93 -9.33 8.55
CA ALA A 556 17.48 -9.51 8.38
C ALA A 556 16.79 -8.24 7.86
N ALA A 557 17.14 -7.06 8.41
CA ALA A 557 16.59 -5.79 7.94
C ALA A 557 17.02 -5.48 6.50
N ARG A 558 18.30 -5.75 6.18
CA ARG A 558 18.86 -5.63 4.83
C ARG A 558 18.12 -6.51 3.84
N TYR A 559 17.89 -7.78 4.19
CA TYR A 559 17.14 -8.72 3.35
C TYR A 559 15.76 -8.15 2.99
N ILE A 560 15.02 -7.63 3.97
CA ILE A 560 13.68 -7.05 3.72
C ILE A 560 13.77 -5.82 2.81
N ALA A 561 14.77 -4.95 3.04
CA ALA A 561 14.95 -3.75 2.22
C ALA A 561 15.29 -4.08 0.76
N GLU A 562 16.25 -4.99 0.53
CA GLU A 562 16.69 -5.36 -0.81
C GLU A 562 15.61 -6.16 -1.54
N ARG A 563 14.98 -7.15 -0.90
CA ARG A 563 13.86 -7.90 -1.48
C ARG A 563 12.64 -7.02 -1.74
N GLY A 564 12.32 -6.11 -0.83
CA GLY A 564 11.22 -5.14 -1.00
C GLY A 564 11.44 -4.25 -2.21
N LYS A 565 12.67 -3.74 -2.38
CA LYS A 565 13.07 -2.96 -3.55
C LYS A 565 12.98 -3.77 -4.83
N GLU A 566 13.70 -4.88 -4.91
CA GLU A 566 13.76 -5.77 -6.09
C GLU A 566 12.36 -6.16 -6.55
N TRP A 567 11.48 -6.49 -5.60
CA TRP A 567 10.11 -6.89 -5.89
C TRP A 567 9.24 -5.73 -6.34
N SER A 568 9.32 -4.56 -5.67
CA SER A 568 8.57 -3.37 -6.06
C SER A 568 8.90 -2.89 -7.48
N GLU A 569 10.15 -3.08 -7.91
CA GLU A 569 10.62 -2.77 -9.26
C GLU A 569 10.09 -3.74 -10.32
N GLN A 570 9.41 -4.82 -9.92
CA GLN A 570 8.81 -5.83 -10.83
C GLN A 570 7.28 -5.86 -10.80
N VAL A 571 6.64 -5.49 -9.68
CA VAL A 571 5.18 -5.65 -9.52
C VAL A 571 4.41 -4.37 -9.16
N LEU A 572 5.10 -3.26 -8.89
CA LEU A 572 4.51 -1.95 -8.59
C LEU A 572 4.88 -0.88 -9.63
N ARG A 573 5.24 -1.28 -10.84
CA ARG A 573 5.62 -0.36 -11.93
C ARG A 573 4.38 0.33 -12.51
N ARG A 574 4.59 1.32 -13.39
CA ARG A 574 3.48 1.99 -14.08
C ARG A 574 2.72 0.98 -14.95
N GLU A 575 3.45 0.06 -15.57
CA GLU A 575 2.95 -1.05 -16.36
C GLU A 575 2.03 -1.96 -15.54
N ASP A 576 2.40 -2.27 -14.29
CA ASP A 576 1.61 -3.13 -13.42
C ASP A 576 0.30 -2.44 -12.96
N MET A 577 0.38 -1.14 -12.66
CA MET A 577 -0.80 -0.30 -12.38
C MET A 577 -1.74 -0.24 -13.59
N ARG A 578 -1.19 -0.03 -14.79
CA ARG A 578 -1.91 -0.03 -16.06
C ARG A 578 -2.61 -1.36 -16.30
N LEU A 579 -1.91 -2.48 -16.17
CA LEU A 579 -2.46 -3.82 -16.37
C LEU A 579 -3.55 -4.16 -15.35
N TYR A 580 -3.39 -3.74 -14.10
CA TYR A 580 -4.43 -3.92 -13.08
C TYR A 580 -5.71 -3.17 -13.44
N VAL A 581 -5.61 -1.88 -13.80
CA VAL A 581 -6.79 -1.06 -14.17
C VAL A 581 -7.41 -1.54 -15.49
N TRP A 582 -6.61 -1.96 -16.47
CA TRP A 582 -7.13 -2.54 -17.71
C TRP A 582 -7.97 -3.78 -17.42
N ARG A 583 -7.44 -4.76 -16.68
CA ARG A 583 -8.21 -5.95 -16.32
C ARG A 583 -9.48 -5.60 -15.54
N LEU A 584 -9.37 -4.67 -14.59
CA LEU A 584 -10.50 -4.19 -13.80
C LEU A 584 -11.60 -3.58 -14.69
N LEU A 585 -11.24 -2.77 -15.68
CA LEU A 585 -12.22 -2.14 -16.57
C LEU A 585 -12.87 -3.13 -17.54
N LEU A 586 -12.16 -4.18 -17.99
CA LEU A 586 -12.79 -5.28 -18.74
C LEU A 586 -13.83 -6.01 -17.88
N GLU A 587 -13.52 -6.29 -16.62
CA GLU A 587 -14.44 -6.93 -15.68
C GLU A 587 -15.60 -6.02 -15.30
N TRP A 588 -15.35 -4.72 -15.09
CA TRP A 588 -16.38 -3.75 -14.75
C TRP A 588 -17.36 -3.53 -15.91
N ALA A 589 -16.84 -3.38 -17.14
CA ALA A 589 -17.68 -3.33 -18.34
C ALA A 589 -18.55 -4.59 -18.44
N ARG A 590 -17.99 -5.77 -18.12
CA ARG A 590 -18.75 -7.02 -18.09
C ARG A 590 -19.83 -6.99 -17.01
N VAL A 591 -19.55 -6.55 -15.78
CA VAL A 591 -20.54 -6.47 -14.69
C VAL A 591 -21.75 -5.61 -15.09
N CYS A 592 -21.52 -4.55 -15.85
CA CYS A 592 -22.53 -3.62 -16.36
C CYS A 592 -23.25 -4.09 -17.64
N ASP A 593 -22.81 -5.18 -18.28
CA ASP A 593 -23.43 -5.70 -19.50
C ASP A 593 -24.61 -6.63 -19.18
N GLU A 594 -25.73 -6.51 -19.89
CA GLU A 594 -26.90 -7.39 -19.72
C GLU A 594 -26.58 -8.86 -20.09
N ASN A 595 -25.61 -9.08 -20.99
CA ASN A 595 -25.13 -10.40 -21.39
C ASN A 595 -24.00 -10.93 -20.49
N ARG A 596 -23.70 -10.29 -19.35
CA ARG A 596 -22.54 -10.60 -18.48
C ARG A 596 -22.31 -12.07 -18.15
N GLN A 597 -23.38 -12.86 -18.11
CA GLN A 597 -23.35 -14.29 -17.80
C GLN A 597 -22.81 -15.14 -18.96
N ASN A 598 -23.04 -14.69 -20.21
CA ASN A 598 -22.61 -15.38 -21.42
C ASN A 598 -21.39 -14.72 -22.06
N LEU A 599 -21.04 -13.50 -21.64
CA LEU A 599 -19.90 -12.76 -22.15
C LEU A 599 -18.57 -13.41 -21.71
N GLY A 600 -17.67 -13.68 -22.64
CA GLY A 600 -16.37 -14.25 -22.30
C GLY A 600 -15.40 -14.44 -23.47
N PHE A 601 -14.17 -14.78 -23.12
CA PHE A 601 -13.06 -15.16 -23.99
C PHE A 601 -12.89 -16.69 -24.00
N ILE A 602 -12.90 -17.26 -25.21
CA ILE A 602 -12.85 -18.71 -25.44
C ILE A 602 -11.93 -19.11 -26.60
N LYS A 603 -11.19 -18.17 -27.20
CA LYS A 603 -10.37 -18.46 -28.37
C LYS A 603 -9.31 -19.54 -28.09
N ASP A 604 -8.77 -19.54 -26.87
CA ASP A 604 -7.85 -20.57 -26.37
C ASP A 604 -8.45 -21.99 -26.37
N LEU A 605 -9.78 -22.11 -26.23
CA LEU A 605 -10.49 -23.39 -26.23
C LEU A 605 -10.92 -23.83 -27.64
N THR A 606 -11.08 -22.90 -28.57
CA THR A 606 -11.53 -23.20 -29.94
C THR A 606 -10.36 -23.42 -30.90
N ASP A 607 -9.25 -22.72 -30.70
CA ASP A 607 -8.06 -22.83 -31.56
C ASP A 607 -7.26 -24.10 -31.26
N SER A 608 -7.38 -24.68 -30.05
CA SER A 608 -6.76 -25.95 -29.65
C SER A 608 -7.48 -27.20 -30.18
N GLN A 609 -8.62 -27.03 -30.89
CA GLN A 609 -9.35 -28.11 -31.57
C GLN A 609 -9.06 -28.16 -33.08
N ARG A 610 -8.17 -27.31 -33.59
CA ARG A 610 -7.60 -27.39 -34.95
C ARG A 610 -6.13 -27.78 -34.85
#